data_AF-A0A9Q4UKZ0-F1
#
_entry.id   AF-A0A9Q4UKZ0-F1
#
_cell.length_a   1.000
_cell.length_b   1.000
_cell.length_c   1.000
_cell.angle_alpha   90.00
_cell.angle_beta   90.00
_cell.angle_gamma   90.00
#
_symmetry.space_group_name_H-M   'P 1'
#
loop_
_entity.id
_entity.type
_entity.pdbx_description
1 polymer ?
#
loop_
_entity_poly.entity_id
_entity_poly.type
_entity_poly.pdbx_seq_one_letter_code
_entity_poly.pdbx_strand_id
1 'polypeptide(L)'
;DDPLGTGKQKAISFSAKYSMPSFWGVAKGQSTVKLQYGKGVIAPYLNTSRITVLSEEGDCSMRFSTDGNLTLFDDFAVSPAFIYEYNKREKTADRTTFIPDTGYSGGDMTYGSANETGIFTGVNVKQNIHHQNLSMLYEVMVNNTINKNGVEGASGVGYKIAAGPALQLDVLPYVAPILSLTVTYAGGDKEVTLLPEDSEWRVGYRMEVWF
;
A
#
# COMPACT_ATOMS: atom_id res chain seq x y z
N ASP A 1 -7.18 19.32 -24.25
CA ASP A 1 -6.47 20.29 -23.40
C ASP A 1 -5.25 19.64 -22.79
N ASP A 2 -4.09 20.22 -23.05
CA ASP A 2 -2.78 19.87 -22.50
C ASP A 2 -2.52 20.85 -21.35
N PRO A 3 -2.91 20.53 -20.11
CA PRO A 3 -2.90 21.49 -19.01
C PRO A 3 -1.49 21.94 -18.61
N LEU A 4 -0.43 21.37 -19.21
CA LEU A 4 0.97 21.65 -18.91
C LEU A 4 1.78 22.13 -20.13
N GLY A 5 1.19 22.20 -21.33
CA GLY A 5 1.92 22.53 -22.56
C GLY A 5 2.99 21.51 -22.95
N THR A 6 2.93 20.30 -22.41
CA THR A 6 3.86 19.22 -22.72
C THR A 6 3.26 18.40 -23.86
N GLY A 7 3.85 18.47 -25.04
CA GLY A 7 3.41 17.73 -26.23
C GLY A 7 3.25 16.21 -26.02
N LYS A 8 2.93 15.45 -27.07
CA LYS A 8 2.61 14.01 -27.00
C LYS A 8 3.52 13.23 -26.03
N GLN A 9 2.94 12.82 -24.92
CA GLN A 9 3.61 12.06 -23.88
C GLN A 9 3.63 10.57 -24.22
N LYS A 10 4.78 9.91 -24.06
CA LYS A 10 4.95 8.47 -24.32
C LYS A 10 4.98 7.69 -23.01
N ALA A 11 4.52 6.45 -23.08
CA ALA A 11 4.60 5.49 -21.99
C ALA A 11 5.05 4.12 -22.51
N ILE A 12 5.88 3.45 -21.72
CA ILE A 12 6.16 2.02 -21.86
C ILE A 12 5.80 1.38 -20.53
N SER A 13 5.04 0.30 -20.55
CA SER A 13 4.69 -0.47 -19.37
C SER A 13 4.87 -1.96 -19.63
N PHE A 14 5.41 -2.65 -18.65
CA PHE A 14 5.54 -4.10 -18.63
C PHE A 14 5.03 -4.62 -17.29
N SER A 15 4.32 -5.75 -17.33
CA SER A 15 3.91 -6.44 -16.12
C SER A 15 3.96 -7.95 -16.30
N ALA A 16 4.51 -8.64 -15.32
CA ALA A 16 4.48 -10.08 -15.21
C ALA A 16 3.81 -10.47 -13.89
N LYS A 17 2.98 -11.50 -13.92
CA LYS A 17 2.31 -12.07 -12.75
C LYS A 17 2.50 -13.58 -12.79
N TYR A 18 2.91 -14.15 -11.67
CA TYR A 18 2.96 -15.59 -11.46
C TYR A 18 2.14 -15.93 -10.21
N SER A 19 1.22 -16.88 -10.33
CA SER A 19 0.38 -17.34 -9.23
C SER A 19 0.69 -18.80 -8.95
N MET A 20 0.97 -19.10 -7.68
CA MET A 20 1.31 -20.42 -7.19
C MET A 20 0.12 -21.01 -6.43
N PRO A 21 -0.23 -22.28 -6.65
CA PRO A 21 -1.26 -22.99 -5.86
C PRO A 21 -0.71 -23.45 -4.49
N SER A 22 0.28 -22.73 -3.98
CA SER A 22 0.92 -22.92 -2.68
C SER A 22 1.41 -21.57 -2.18
N PHE A 23 1.64 -21.46 -0.88
CA PHE A 23 2.29 -20.30 -0.32
C PHE A 23 3.81 -20.42 -0.54
N TRP A 24 4.31 -19.72 -1.56
CA TRP A 24 5.70 -19.69 -2.02
C TRP A 24 6.39 -21.05 -2.18
N GLY A 25 5.63 -22.11 -2.47
CA GLY A 25 6.17 -23.46 -2.60
C GLY A 25 6.50 -24.17 -1.29
N VAL A 26 6.27 -23.55 -0.13
CA VAL A 26 6.69 -24.08 1.19
C VAL A 26 5.53 -24.52 2.07
N ALA A 27 4.32 -24.06 1.79
CA ALA A 27 3.16 -24.26 2.65
C ALA A 27 1.84 -24.36 1.87
N LYS A 28 0.82 -24.96 2.51
CA LYS A 28 -0.56 -24.99 2.00
C LYS A 28 -1.13 -23.58 1.96
N GLY A 29 -1.70 -23.21 0.83
CA GLY A 29 -2.18 -21.85 0.59
C GLY A 29 -2.10 -21.47 -0.87
N GLN A 30 -2.06 -20.17 -1.13
CA GLN A 30 -1.80 -19.61 -2.45
C GLN A 30 -0.91 -18.38 -2.32
N SER A 31 -0.17 -18.07 -3.36
CA SER A 31 0.63 -16.85 -3.41
C SER A 31 0.72 -16.30 -4.82
N THR A 32 0.91 -15.00 -4.94
CA THR A 32 1.19 -14.34 -6.21
C THR A 32 2.48 -13.55 -6.09
N VAL A 33 3.24 -13.53 -7.18
CA VAL A 33 4.38 -12.64 -7.40
C VAL A 33 4.07 -11.78 -8.62
N LYS A 34 4.30 -10.48 -8.51
CA LYS A 34 4.12 -9.51 -9.60
C LYS A 34 5.38 -8.67 -9.74
N LEU A 35 5.79 -8.46 -10.98
CA LEU A 35 6.81 -7.50 -11.36
C LEU A 35 6.19 -6.52 -12.35
N GLN A 36 6.33 -5.23 -12.09
CA GLN A 36 5.85 -4.16 -12.95
C GLN A 36 6.99 -3.18 -13.22
N TYR A 37 7.05 -2.69 -14.45
CA TYR A 37 7.97 -1.64 -14.86
C TYR A 37 7.20 -0.63 -15.70
N GLY A 38 7.49 0.65 -15.51
CA GLY A 38 6.89 1.74 -16.26
C GLY A 38 7.92 2.80 -16.58
N LYS A 39 7.85 3.39 -17.76
CA LYS A 39 8.66 4.53 -18.18
C LYS A 39 7.79 5.62 -18.78
N GLY A 40 8.19 6.86 -18.58
CA GLY A 40 7.45 8.03 -19.03
C GLY A 40 6.23 8.23 -18.14
N VAL A 41 5.11 8.66 -18.73
CA VAL A 41 3.95 9.13 -17.96
C VAL A 41 3.25 8.11 -17.10
N ILE A 42 3.52 6.83 -17.31
CA ILE A 42 3.00 5.75 -16.48
C ILE A 42 3.84 5.50 -15.23
N ALA A 43 5.10 5.96 -15.19
CA ALA A 43 6.01 5.69 -14.08
C ALA A 43 5.47 6.15 -12.71
N PRO A 44 4.87 7.35 -12.55
CA PRO A 44 4.30 7.75 -11.27
C PRO A 44 3.13 6.87 -10.82
N TYR A 45 2.36 6.28 -11.74
CA TYR A 45 1.19 5.47 -11.41
C TYR A 45 1.54 4.08 -10.86
N LEU A 46 2.82 3.70 -10.91
CA LEU A 46 3.35 2.49 -10.30
C LEU A 46 3.91 2.71 -8.89
N ASN A 47 3.74 3.91 -8.32
CA ASN A 47 4.16 4.27 -6.97
C ASN A 47 2.95 4.31 -6.02
N THR A 48 3.08 3.72 -4.84
CA THR A 48 2.03 3.70 -3.80
C THR A 48 1.96 5.04 -3.04
N SER A 49 3.07 5.78 -2.98
CA SER A 49 3.20 7.04 -2.25
C SER A 49 2.70 8.25 -3.05
N ARG A 50 2.61 8.15 -4.39
CA ARG A 50 2.34 9.31 -5.25
C ARG A 50 1.68 8.91 -6.57
N ILE A 51 0.55 9.54 -6.88
CA ILE A 51 0.03 9.66 -8.26
C ILE A 51 0.17 11.12 -8.67
N THR A 52 0.90 11.39 -9.76
CA THR A 52 1.12 12.77 -10.23
C THR A 52 0.98 12.87 -11.73
N VAL A 53 0.56 14.05 -12.20
CA VAL A 53 0.58 14.43 -13.62
C VAL A 53 1.95 14.96 -14.07
N LEU A 54 2.88 15.17 -13.12
CA LEU A 54 4.20 15.78 -13.35
C LEU A 54 5.25 14.72 -13.71
N SER A 55 5.07 14.05 -14.85
CA SER A 55 5.98 13.00 -15.32
C SER A 55 6.83 13.48 -16.49
N GLU A 56 8.09 13.06 -16.54
CA GLU A 56 9.03 13.30 -17.64
C GLU A 56 9.20 12.02 -18.48
N GLU A 57 9.67 12.16 -19.72
CA GLU A 57 9.87 11.01 -20.63
C GLU A 57 10.91 10.01 -20.07
N GLY A 58 11.90 10.48 -19.32
CA GLY A 58 12.92 9.66 -18.67
C GLY A 58 12.58 9.14 -17.28
N ASP A 59 11.41 9.48 -16.72
CA ASP A 59 10.96 8.89 -15.45
C ASP A 59 10.78 7.38 -15.62
N CYS A 60 11.27 6.61 -14.65
CA CYS A 60 11.10 5.16 -14.63
C CYS A 60 10.63 4.69 -13.24
N SER A 61 9.80 3.67 -13.22
CA SER A 61 9.34 3.02 -12.00
C SER A 61 9.40 1.51 -12.13
N MET A 62 9.75 0.84 -11.04
CA MET A 62 9.67 -0.60 -10.90
C MET A 62 8.96 -0.92 -9.59
N ARG A 63 8.03 -1.88 -9.66
CA ARG A 63 7.34 -2.43 -8.50
C ARG A 63 7.47 -3.94 -8.51
N PHE A 64 7.97 -4.48 -7.42
CA PHE A 64 7.85 -5.89 -7.08
C PHE A 64 6.77 -6.03 -6.01
N SER A 65 5.86 -6.99 -6.16
CA SER A 65 4.86 -7.29 -5.15
C SER A 65 4.72 -8.79 -4.97
N THR A 66 4.57 -9.23 -3.73
CA THR A 66 4.14 -10.58 -3.43
C THR A 66 3.13 -10.57 -2.30
N ASP A 67 2.09 -11.37 -2.46
CA ASP A 67 1.05 -11.58 -1.47
C ASP A 67 0.63 -13.05 -1.49
N GLY A 68 -0.10 -13.45 -0.46
CA GLY A 68 -0.65 -14.79 -0.40
C GLY A 68 -1.54 -15.01 0.80
N ASN A 69 -1.99 -16.25 0.94
CA ASN A 69 -2.72 -16.72 2.10
C ASN A 69 -2.17 -18.07 2.52
N LEU A 70 -1.89 -18.24 3.82
CA LEU A 70 -1.59 -19.52 4.45
C LEU A 70 -2.83 -20.07 5.15
N THR A 71 -3.11 -21.35 4.91
CA THR A 71 -4.19 -22.12 5.56
C THR A 71 -3.66 -23.36 6.28
N LEU A 72 -2.43 -23.27 6.79
CA LEU A 72 -1.79 -24.35 7.53
C LEU A 72 -2.37 -24.59 8.93
N PHE A 73 -3.07 -23.59 9.47
CA PHE A 73 -3.60 -23.60 10.82
C PHE A 73 -5.13 -23.65 10.74
N ASP A 74 -5.76 -24.62 11.39
CA ASP A 74 -7.20 -24.86 11.25
C ASP A 74 -8.07 -23.64 11.60
N ASP A 75 -7.62 -22.85 12.57
CA ASP A 75 -8.30 -21.64 13.04
C ASP A 75 -7.76 -20.34 12.47
N PHE A 76 -6.66 -20.35 11.73
CA PHE A 76 -6.01 -19.12 11.29
C PHE A 76 -5.86 -19.05 9.78
N ALA A 77 -6.36 -17.96 9.22
CA ALA A 77 -6.03 -17.52 7.88
C ALA A 77 -5.03 -16.36 7.98
N VAL A 78 -3.83 -16.58 7.47
CA VAL A 78 -2.74 -15.59 7.52
C VAL A 78 -2.45 -15.09 6.11
N SER A 79 -2.53 -13.78 5.90
CA SER A 79 -2.37 -13.14 4.61
C SER A 79 -1.25 -12.10 4.67
N PRO A 80 0.01 -12.49 4.42
CA PRO A 80 1.11 -11.56 4.32
C PRO A 80 1.17 -10.90 2.95
N ALA A 81 1.70 -9.69 2.91
CA ALA A 81 1.98 -8.93 1.71
C ALA A 81 3.30 -8.18 1.81
N PHE A 82 3.96 -8.02 0.67
CA PHE A 82 5.19 -7.27 0.51
C PHE A 82 5.18 -6.53 -0.83
N ILE A 83 5.60 -5.28 -0.82
CA ILE A 83 5.80 -4.45 -2.00
C ILE A 83 7.14 -3.75 -1.84
N TYR A 84 7.96 -3.85 -2.89
CA TYR A 84 9.13 -3.01 -3.07
C TYR A 84 8.91 -2.13 -4.30
N GLU A 85 9.20 -0.85 -4.16
CA GLU A 85 9.07 0.14 -5.22
C GLU A 85 10.36 0.92 -5.36
N TYR A 86 10.73 1.20 -6.60
CA TYR A 86 11.81 2.11 -6.93
C TYR A 86 11.36 3.02 -8.05
N ASN A 87 11.53 4.32 -7.86
CA ASN A 87 11.19 5.34 -8.84
C ASN A 87 12.42 6.17 -9.12
N LYS A 88 12.92 6.09 -10.36
CA LYS A 88 13.91 7.02 -10.88
C LYS A 88 13.18 8.22 -11.46
N ARG A 89 13.63 9.40 -11.07
CA ARG A 89 13.12 10.67 -11.61
C ARG A 89 14.14 11.29 -12.55
N GLU A 90 13.67 11.69 -13.72
CA GLU A 90 14.39 12.62 -14.56
C GLU A 90 14.18 14.04 -14.01
N LYS A 91 15.25 14.84 -14.07
CA LYS A 91 15.27 16.24 -13.62
C LYS A 91 15.80 17.11 -14.76
N THR A 92 15.11 17.08 -15.91
CA THR A 92 15.40 18.00 -17.02
C THR A 92 14.77 19.37 -16.81
N ALA A 93 13.74 19.47 -15.96
CA ALA A 93 13.16 20.72 -15.49
C ALA A 93 13.07 20.76 -13.94
N ASP A 94 13.07 21.96 -13.37
CA ASP A 94 12.82 22.14 -11.94
C ASP A 94 11.38 21.75 -11.62
N ARG A 95 11.24 20.76 -10.73
CA ARG A 95 9.96 20.17 -10.30
C ARG A 95 9.81 20.35 -8.81
N THR A 96 9.20 21.45 -8.42
CA THR A 96 8.65 21.61 -7.07
C THR A 96 7.23 22.13 -7.20
N THR A 97 6.26 21.29 -6.86
CA THR A 97 4.85 21.71 -6.83
C THR A 97 4.31 21.45 -5.44
N PHE A 98 3.72 22.49 -4.89
CA PHE A 98 2.97 22.49 -3.65
C PHE A 98 1.50 22.37 -4.02
N ILE A 99 0.85 21.30 -3.59
CA ILE A 99 -0.60 21.14 -3.71
C ILE A 99 -1.18 21.26 -2.30
N PRO A 100 -1.93 22.33 -1.99
CA PRO A 100 -2.66 22.40 -0.73
C PRO A 100 -3.76 21.35 -0.75
N ASP A 101 -3.64 20.33 0.10
CA ASP A 101 -4.72 19.36 0.30
C ASP A 101 -5.77 20.00 1.21
N THR A 102 -6.79 20.60 0.60
CA THR A 102 -7.90 21.24 1.32
C THR A 102 -8.98 20.25 1.77
N GLY A 103 -8.88 18.97 1.36
CA GLY A 103 -9.89 17.94 1.62
C GLY A 103 -9.54 16.96 2.74
N TYR A 104 -8.26 16.83 3.06
CA TYR A 104 -7.75 16.09 4.21
C TYR A 104 -6.98 17.06 5.11
N SER A 105 -7.05 16.88 6.43
CA SER A 105 -6.22 17.62 7.42
C SER A 105 -4.71 17.33 7.29
N GLY A 106 -4.26 16.82 6.14
CA GLY A 106 -2.94 16.28 5.86
C GLY A 106 -2.01 17.28 5.17
N GLY A 107 -2.07 18.56 5.55
CA GLY A 107 -1.09 19.57 5.19
C GLY A 107 -0.81 19.76 3.69
N ASP A 108 0.27 20.46 3.41
CA ASP A 108 0.64 20.76 2.04
C ASP A 108 1.50 19.65 1.44
N MET A 109 1.13 19.16 0.25
CA MET A 109 1.90 18.12 -0.42
C MET A 109 2.95 18.75 -1.34
N THR A 110 4.23 18.54 -0.99
CA THR A 110 5.36 18.94 -1.85
C THR A 110 5.83 17.76 -2.68
N TYR A 111 6.05 18.01 -3.96
CA TYR A 111 6.60 17.05 -4.91
C TYR A 111 8.00 17.47 -5.35
N GLY A 112 8.93 16.52 -5.42
CA GLY A 112 10.29 16.77 -5.92
C GLY A 112 10.70 15.83 -7.06
N SER A 113 12.00 15.82 -7.34
CA SER A 113 12.64 15.06 -8.42
C SER A 113 13.72 14.08 -7.92
N ALA A 114 13.82 13.82 -6.61
CA ALA A 114 14.71 12.81 -6.07
C ALA A 114 14.18 11.40 -6.37
N ASN A 115 15.10 10.44 -6.46
CA ASN A 115 14.70 9.04 -6.61
C ASN A 115 14.01 8.56 -5.33
N GLU A 116 12.91 7.83 -5.50
CA GLU A 116 12.07 7.36 -4.40
C GLU A 116 12.23 5.84 -4.26
N THR A 117 12.30 5.35 -3.02
CA THR A 117 12.23 3.92 -2.73
C THR A 117 11.17 3.69 -1.67
N GLY A 118 10.33 2.67 -1.86
CA GLY A 118 9.29 2.30 -0.92
C GLY A 118 9.34 0.82 -0.60
N ILE A 119 9.32 0.47 0.68
CA ILE A 119 9.13 -0.89 1.16
C ILE A 119 7.85 -0.89 1.97
N PHE A 120 6.86 -1.69 1.56
CA PHE A 120 5.60 -1.84 2.25
C PHE A 120 5.41 -3.30 2.56
N THR A 121 5.19 -3.64 3.83
CA THR A 121 4.95 -5.01 4.22
C THR A 121 3.94 -5.08 5.34
N GLY A 122 3.23 -6.19 5.40
CA GLY A 122 2.32 -6.42 6.50
C GLY A 122 1.75 -7.81 6.48
N VAL A 123 1.01 -8.09 7.54
CA VAL A 123 0.32 -9.34 7.73
C VAL A 123 -1.06 -9.07 8.28
N ASN A 124 -2.04 -9.69 7.65
CA ASN A 124 -3.40 -9.79 8.15
C ASN A 124 -3.62 -11.21 8.68
N VAL A 125 -4.15 -11.33 9.89
CA VAL A 125 -4.50 -12.61 10.50
C VAL A 125 -5.97 -12.58 10.86
N LYS A 126 -6.71 -13.56 10.35
CA LYS A 126 -8.06 -13.85 10.79
C LYS A 126 -8.01 -15.13 11.62
N GLN A 127 -8.44 -15.03 12.86
CA GLN A 127 -8.61 -16.15 13.78
C GLN A 127 -10.10 -16.47 13.90
N ASN A 128 -10.46 -17.69 13.56
CA ASN A 128 -11.81 -18.20 13.73
C ASN A 128 -12.02 -18.56 15.20
N ILE A 129 -13.14 -18.14 15.78
CA ILE A 129 -13.54 -18.57 17.12
C ILE A 129 -14.62 -19.64 16.93
N HIS A 130 -14.23 -20.91 17.05
CA HIS A 130 -15.10 -22.05 16.82
C HIS A 130 -16.44 -21.93 17.58
N HIS A 131 -17.53 -22.31 16.90
CA HIS A 131 -18.95 -22.32 17.36
C HIS A 131 -19.68 -20.98 17.40
N GLN A 132 -19.05 -19.89 16.95
CA GLN A 132 -19.70 -18.60 16.86
C GLN A 132 -19.44 -18.01 15.47
N ASN A 133 -20.41 -17.28 14.94
CA ASN A 133 -20.30 -16.43 13.75
C ASN A 133 -19.33 -15.25 14.00
N LEU A 134 -18.20 -15.52 14.65
CA LEU A 134 -17.27 -14.60 15.29
C LEU A 134 -15.83 -14.98 14.92
N SER A 135 -15.03 -13.95 14.71
CA SER A 135 -13.61 -14.04 14.43
C SER A 135 -12.87 -12.88 15.10
N MET A 136 -11.58 -13.06 15.32
CA MET A 136 -10.68 -11.94 15.63
C MET A 136 -9.88 -11.59 14.40
N LEU A 137 -9.80 -10.29 14.11
CA LEU A 137 -8.97 -9.74 13.05
C LEU A 137 -7.76 -9.07 13.69
N TYR A 138 -6.59 -9.33 13.13
CA TYR A 138 -5.34 -8.67 13.48
C TYR A 138 -4.66 -8.19 12.21
N GLU A 139 -4.13 -6.97 12.24
CA GLU A 139 -3.37 -6.38 11.15
C GLU A 139 -2.10 -5.74 11.70
N VAL A 140 -0.98 -6.00 11.05
CA VAL A 140 0.27 -5.26 11.26
C VAL A 140 0.79 -4.84 9.89
N MET A 141 1.09 -3.55 9.75
CA MET A 141 1.66 -2.96 8.54
C MET A 141 2.86 -2.11 8.92
N VAL A 142 3.90 -2.15 8.08
CA VAL A 142 5.07 -1.28 8.17
C VAL A 142 5.37 -0.77 6.77
N ASN A 143 5.64 0.52 6.65
CA ASN A 143 6.18 1.11 5.46
C ASN A 143 7.46 1.88 5.76
N ASN A 144 8.49 1.69 4.95
CA ASN A 144 9.67 2.54 4.93
C ASN A 144 9.70 3.24 3.57
N THR A 145 9.94 4.54 3.56
CA THR A 145 10.01 5.32 2.33
C THR A 145 11.22 6.24 2.39
N ILE A 146 11.97 6.27 1.30
CA ILE A 146 13.10 7.20 1.10
C ILE A 146 12.69 8.21 0.04
N ASN A 147 12.90 9.48 0.35
CA ASN A 147 12.52 10.64 -0.48
C ASN A 147 11.06 10.56 -0.94
N LYS A 148 10.13 10.42 0.00
CA LYS A 148 8.70 10.41 -0.27
C LYS A 148 8.32 11.56 -1.20
N ASN A 149 7.52 11.25 -2.22
CA ASN A 149 7.08 12.21 -3.24
C ASN A 149 8.22 12.83 -4.09
N GLY A 150 9.43 12.27 -4.00
CA GLY A 150 10.62 12.78 -4.69
C GLY A 150 11.26 13.97 -3.98
N VAL A 151 10.85 14.27 -2.75
CA VAL A 151 11.44 15.34 -1.94
C VAL A 151 12.68 14.79 -1.26
N GLU A 152 13.84 15.37 -1.57
CA GLU A 152 15.11 14.95 -0.98
C GLU A 152 15.07 15.08 0.55
N GLY A 153 15.43 14.00 1.25
CA GLY A 153 15.44 13.95 2.71
C GLY A 153 14.09 13.63 3.36
N ALA A 154 12.98 13.62 2.62
CA ALA A 154 11.66 13.24 3.15
C ALA A 154 11.55 11.71 3.32
N SER A 155 12.28 11.16 4.28
CA SER A 155 12.41 9.72 4.50
C SER A 155 11.93 9.32 5.89
N GLY A 156 11.47 8.09 6.03
CA GLY A 156 11.03 7.60 7.34
C GLY A 156 10.29 6.28 7.29
N VAL A 157 9.76 5.89 8.45
CA VAL A 157 9.00 4.68 8.69
C VAL A 157 7.63 5.05 9.24
N GLY A 158 6.57 4.48 8.66
CA GLY A 158 5.25 4.43 9.26
C GLY A 158 4.90 2.99 9.64
N TYR A 159 4.03 2.85 10.63
CA TYR A 159 3.51 1.56 11.04
C TYR A 159 2.06 1.67 11.51
N LYS A 160 1.35 0.55 11.42
CA LYS A 160 -0.03 0.40 11.88
C LYS A 160 -0.19 -0.98 12.51
N ILE A 161 -0.84 -1.03 13.66
CA ILE A 161 -1.26 -2.24 14.33
C ILE A 161 -2.74 -2.10 14.60
N ALA A 162 -3.55 -3.06 14.18
CA ALA A 162 -4.98 -3.07 14.48
C ALA A 162 -5.43 -4.44 14.95
N ALA A 163 -6.41 -4.45 15.85
CA ALA A 163 -7.05 -5.67 16.30
C ALA A 163 -8.52 -5.42 16.63
N GLY A 164 -9.34 -6.45 16.44
CA GLY A 164 -10.69 -6.44 16.99
C GLY A 164 -11.60 -7.55 16.48
N PRO A 165 -12.78 -7.67 17.08
CA PRO A 165 -13.72 -8.72 16.74
C PRO A 165 -14.43 -8.43 15.40
N ALA A 166 -14.84 -9.49 14.73
CA ALA A 166 -15.69 -9.42 13.57
C ALA A 166 -16.75 -10.53 13.55
N LEU A 167 -17.97 -10.16 13.19
CA LEU A 167 -19.10 -11.04 12.97
C LEU A 167 -19.23 -11.36 11.48
N GLN A 168 -19.43 -12.64 11.16
CA GLN A 168 -19.51 -13.15 9.78
C GLN A 168 -20.60 -14.23 9.69
N LEU A 169 -21.29 -14.34 8.55
CA LEU A 169 -22.28 -15.41 8.35
C LEU A 169 -21.63 -16.80 8.29
N ASP A 170 -20.43 -16.87 7.74
CA ASP A 170 -19.59 -18.05 7.73
C ASP A 170 -18.14 -17.62 7.97
N VAL A 171 -17.38 -18.41 8.73
CA VAL A 171 -16.05 -18.03 9.21
C VAL A 171 -14.96 -18.48 8.23
N LEU A 172 -15.22 -18.45 6.92
CA LEU A 172 -14.25 -18.77 5.87
C LEU A 172 -13.47 -17.54 5.36
N PRO A 173 -12.22 -17.69 4.90
CA PRO A 173 -11.48 -16.59 4.26
C PRO A 173 -12.24 -16.04 3.05
N TYR A 174 -12.27 -14.72 2.87
CA TYR A 174 -12.96 -14.06 1.75
C TYR A 174 -14.48 -14.31 1.68
N VAL A 175 -15.14 -14.44 2.83
CA VAL A 175 -16.60 -14.44 2.91
C VAL A 175 -17.12 -13.10 3.45
N ALA A 176 -18.01 -12.49 2.66
CA ALA A 176 -18.90 -11.42 3.08
C ALA A 176 -20.31 -11.98 3.35
N PRO A 177 -21.16 -11.27 4.12
CA PRO A 177 -20.88 -10.00 4.78
C PRO A 177 -20.03 -10.18 6.05
N ILE A 178 -19.20 -9.19 6.34
CA ILE A 178 -18.43 -9.08 7.58
C ILE A 178 -18.71 -7.74 8.25
N LEU A 179 -19.03 -7.77 9.55
CA LEU A 179 -19.11 -6.60 10.41
C LEU A 179 -17.95 -6.65 11.40
N SER A 180 -17.18 -5.58 11.53
CA SER A 180 -16.00 -5.54 12.40
C SER A 180 -15.95 -4.28 13.23
N LEU A 181 -15.44 -4.41 14.46
CA LEU A 181 -15.02 -3.31 15.32
C LEU A 181 -13.52 -3.45 15.52
N THR A 182 -12.76 -2.38 15.32
CA THR A 182 -11.29 -2.42 15.38
C THR A 182 -10.75 -1.27 16.21
N VAL A 183 -9.76 -1.59 17.03
CA VAL A 183 -8.87 -0.61 17.66
C VAL A 183 -7.57 -0.62 16.88
N THR A 184 -7.12 0.56 16.44
CA THR A 184 -5.91 0.75 15.65
C THR A 184 -4.97 1.68 16.39
N TYR A 185 -3.70 1.32 16.42
CA TYR A 185 -2.58 2.20 16.77
C TYR A 185 -1.76 2.42 15.50
N ALA A 186 -1.59 3.68 15.10
CA ALA A 186 -0.78 4.05 13.94
C ALA A 186 0.24 5.11 14.35
N GLY A 187 1.42 5.09 13.76
CA GLY A 187 2.48 6.04 14.10
C GLY A 187 3.68 5.93 13.19
N GLY A 188 4.70 6.74 13.50
CA GLY A 188 5.96 6.78 12.76
C GLY A 188 6.36 8.18 12.32
N ASP A 189 7.43 8.27 11.53
CA ASP A 189 8.06 9.52 11.12
C ASP A 189 7.07 10.40 10.35
N LYS A 190 6.95 11.66 10.78
CA LYS A 190 5.95 12.62 10.28
C LYS A 190 6.06 12.86 8.77
N GLU A 191 7.28 12.81 8.24
CA GLU A 191 7.60 12.92 6.83
C GLU A 191 6.84 11.88 6.01
N VAL A 192 6.61 10.70 6.58
CA VAL A 192 5.94 9.57 5.92
C VAL A 192 4.49 9.42 6.36
N THR A 193 4.17 9.60 7.64
CA THR A 193 2.83 9.36 8.17
C THR A 193 1.86 10.52 7.96
N LEU A 194 2.38 11.75 7.85
CA LEU A 194 1.60 13.00 7.83
C LEU A 194 0.65 13.15 9.03
N LEU A 195 0.91 12.42 10.11
CA LEU A 195 0.15 12.53 11.34
C LEU A 195 0.48 13.86 12.05
N PRO A 196 -0.49 14.46 12.76
CA PRO A 196 -0.23 15.66 13.56
C PRO A 196 0.69 15.38 14.75
N GLU A 197 0.68 14.14 15.26
CA GLU A 197 1.48 13.62 16.37
C GLU A 197 2.26 12.37 15.93
N ASP A 198 3.25 11.95 16.72
CA ASP A 198 4.11 10.78 16.40
C ASP A 198 3.31 9.47 16.28
N SER A 199 2.18 9.39 16.97
CA SER A 199 1.24 8.27 16.90
C SER A 199 -0.15 8.66 17.36
N GLU A 200 -1.14 7.84 17.01
CA GLU A 200 -2.54 8.03 17.40
C GLU A 200 -3.25 6.68 17.59
N TRP A 201 -4.31 6.70 18.40
CA TRP A 201 -5.26 5.60 18.55
C TRP A 201 -6.56 5.93 17.83
N ARG A 202 -7.10 4.97 17.09
CA ARG A 202 -8.40 5.08 16.42
C ARG A 202 -9.28 3.88 16.74
N VAL A 203 -10.56 4.13 16.96
CA VAL A 203 -11.59 3.10 17.04
C VAL A 203 -12.50 3.26 15.84
N GLY A 204 -12.71 2.18 15.10
CA GLY A 204 -13.51 2.20 13.88
C GLY A 204 -14.39 0.96 13.77
N TYR A 205 -15.55 1.13 13.16
CA TYR A 205 -16.41 0.04 12.73
C TYR A 205 -16.45 -0.02 11.21
N ARG A 206 -16.56 -1.23 10.65
CA ARG A 206 -16.64 -1.45 9.20
C ARG A 206 -17.60 -2.59 8.89
N MET A 207 -18.46 -2.37 7.90
CA MET A 207 -19.26 -3.40 7.25
C MET A 207 -18.76 -3.56 5.81
N GLU A 208 -18.43 -4.78 5.41
CA GLU A 208 -17.98 -5.11 4.05
C GLU A 208 -18.88 -6.19 3.46
N VAL A 209 -19.37 -5.97 2.24
CA VAL A 209 -20.34 -6.83 1.55
C VAL A 209 -19.99 -6.93 0.07
N TRP A 210 -20.03 -8.15 -0.47
CA TRP A 210 -20.02 -8.45 -1.91
C TRP A 210 -20.91 -9.66 -2.17
N PHE A 211 -21.51 -9.75 -3.37
CA PHE A 211 -22.47 -10.77 -3.78
C PHE A 211 -22.18 -11.29 -5.19
#